data_AF-A0A8T4L8N9-F1
#
_entry.id   AF-A0A8T4L8N9-F1
#
_cell.length_a   1.000
_cell.length_b   1.000
_cell.length_c   1.000
_cell.angle_alpha   90.00
_cell.angle_beta   90.00
_cell.angle_gamma   90.00
#
_symmetry.space_group_name_H-M   'P 1'
#
loop_
_entity.id
_entity.type
_entity.pdbx_description
1 polymer ?
#
loop_
_entity_poly.entity_id
_entity_poly.type
_entity_poly.pdbx_seq_one_letter_code
_entity_poly.pdbx_strand_id
1 'polypeptide(L)'
;MHSMVDAQVVQETVKRMLDSGIDVPTIRQTLADIGLSEAEIQRVLSQANAPATAQPQAPAEPSPESVRDSLLDDREEEELRETTAHAALEEQGLKLDDLHGKVDLLHEKLASPSLSQSALEARLNQFEKDLGELKAGSRALQDLLKKILETNRETLARLEQQKK
;
A
#
# COMPACT_ATOMS: atom_id res chain seq x y z
N MET A 1 38.04 2.33 2.46
CA MET A 1 36.84 1.48 2.43
C MET A 1 37.15 0.33 1.50
N HIS A 2 37.42 -0.85 2.05
CA HIS A 2 37.83 -2.02 1.29
C HIS A 2 36.58 -2.68 0.68
N SER A 3 36.41 -2.50 -0.63
CA SER A 3 35.45 -3.28 -1.42
C SER A 3 35.98 -4.72 -1.49
N MET A 4 35.39 -5.62 -0.72
CA MET A 4 35.65 -7.05 -0.77
C MET A 4 34.53 -7.74 -1.54
N VAL A 5 34.33 -7.33 -2.79
CA VAL A 5 33.72 -8.23 -3.76
C VAL A 5 34.87 -9.06 -4.31
N ASP A 6 34.90 -10.36 -4.00
CA ASP A 6 35.96 -11.25 -4.45
C ASP A 6 36.04 -11.24 -5.98
N ALA A 7 37.16 -10.76 -6.52
CA ALA A 7 37.37 -10.62 -7.96
C ALA A 7 37.16 -11.96 -8.71
N GLN A 8 37.39 -13.09 -8.03
CA GLN A 8 37.13 -14.42 -8.57
C GLN A 8 35.63 -14.72 -8.73
N VAL A 9 34.78 -14.29 -7.79
CA VAL A 9 33.32 -14.51 -7.86
C VAL A 9 32.73 -13.67 -8.99
N VAL A 10 33.21 -12.43 -9.18
CA VAL A 10 32.80 -11.57 -10.29
C VAL A 10 33.19 -12.19 -11.62
N GLN A 11 34.41 -12.72 -11.73
CA GLN A 11 34.90 -13.37 -12.94
C GLN A 11 34.09 -14.63 -13.31
N GLU A 12 33.77 -15.47 -12.32
CA GLU A 12 32.94 -16.66 -12.54
C GLU A 12 31.51 -16.29 -12.94
N THR A 13 30.94 -15.27 -12.31
CA THR A 13 29.60 -14.75 -12.64
C THR A 13 29.58 -14.21 -14.08
N VAL A 14 30.55 -13.39 -14.47
CA VAL A 14 30.67 -12.86 -15.83
C VAL A 14 30.84 -13.98 -16.87
N LYS A 15 31.61 -15.03 -16.53
CA LYS A 15 31.75 -16.21 -17.39
C LYS A 15 30.41 -16.94 -17.57
N ARG A 16 29.67 -17.19 -16.49
CA ARG A 16 28.33 -17.79 -16.56
C ARG A 16 27.34 -16.92 -17.35
N MET A 17 27.42 -15.60 -17.21
CA MET A 17 26.59 -14.66 -17.97
C MET A 17 26.89 -14.70 -19.47
N LEU A 18 28.17 -14.79 -19.86
CA LEU A 18 28.58 -14.96 -21.25
C LEU A 18 28.18 -16.34 -21.81
N ASP A 19 28.36 -17.41 -21.03
CA ASP A 19 27.96 -18.77 -21.41
C ASP A 19 26.42 -18.89 -21.56
N SER A 20 25.66 -18.09 -20.81
CA SER A 20 24.20 -18.01 -20.89
C SER A 20 23.70 -17.12 -22.05
N GLY A 21 24.61 -16.56 -22.85
CA GLY A 21 24.26 -15.73 -24.01
C GLY A 21 23.80 -14.31 -23.68
N ILE A 22 24.11 -13.80 -22.47
CA ILE A 22 23.82 -12.42 -22.09
C ILE A 22 24.77 -11.48 -22.86
N ASP A 23 24.22 -10.38 -23.35
CA ASP A 23 24.97 -9.42 -24.14
C ASP A 23 26.00 -8.65 -23.29
N VAL A 24 27.19 -8.46 -23.86
CA VAL A 24 28.31 -7.72 -23.25
C VAL A 24 27.95 -6.31 -22.76
N PRO A 25 27.09 -5.51 -23.44
CA PRO A 25 26.64 -4.22 -22.94
C PRO A 25 25.88 -4.33 -21.61
N THR A 26 24.96 -5.30 -21.49
CA THR A 26 24.23 -5.54 -20.24
C THR A 26 25.16 -5.95 -19.10
N ILE A 27 26.12 -6.84 -19.36
CA ILE A 27 27.13 -7.24 -18.37
C ILE A 27 27.97 -6.05 -17.91
N ARG A 28 28.38 -5.16 -18.84
CA ARG A 28 29.10 -3.93 -18.51
C ARG A 28 28.31 -3.02 -17.59
N GLN A 29 27.02 -2.83 -17.87
CA GLN A 29 26.14 -2.01 -17.04
C GLN A 29 26.03 -2.62 -15.63
N THR A 30 25.80 -3.92 -15.51
CA THR A 30 25.72 -4.60 -14.21
C THR A 30 27.02 -4.47 -13.41
N LEU A 31 28.18 -4.58 -14.05
CA LEU A 31 29.47 -4.41 -13.38
C LEU A 31 29.73 -2.94 -12.97
N ALA A 32 29.27 -1.98 -13.77
CA ALA A 32 29.33 -0.55 -13.44
C ALA A 32 28.42 -0.20 -12.25
N ASP A 33 27.23 -0.80 -12.19
CA ASP A 33 26.28 -0.63 -11.08
C ASP A 33 26.84 -1.21 -9.74
N ILE A 34 27.72 -2.21 -9.83
CA ILE A 34 28.47 -2.78 -8.69
C ILE A 34 29.65 -1.87 -8.26
N GLY A 35 29.92 -0.80 -9.01
CA GLY A 35 30.93 0.21 -8.68
C GLY A 35 32.35 -0.14 -9.15
N LEU A 36 32.50 -1.09 -10.08
CA LEU A 36 33.78 -1.36 -10.72
C LEU A 36 34.13 -0.23 -11.71
N SER A 37 35.40 0.13 -11.77
CA SER A 37 35.87 1.11 -12.75
C SER A 37 35.87 0.50 -14.16
N GLU A 38 35.66 1.34 -15.19
CA GLU A 38 35.73 0.90 -16.61
C GLU A 38 37.00 0.11 -16.94
N ALA A 39 38.14 0.46 -16.32
CA ALA A 39 39.40 -0.24 -16.47
C ALA A 39 39.38 -1.67 -15.89
N GLU A 40 38.64 -1.90 -14.80
CA GLU A 40 38.46 -3.21 -14.17
C GLU A 40 37.44 -4.05 -14.94
N ILE A 41 36.34 -3.45 -15.37
CA ILE A 41 35.31 -4.09 -16.21
C ILE A 41 35.95 -4.64 -17.50
N GLN A 42 36.81 -3.85 -18.14
CA GLN A 42 37.50 -4.26 -19.35
C GLN A 42 38.50 -5.40 -19.11
N ARG A 43 39.17 -5.42 -17.96
CA ARG A 43 40.04 -6.55 -17.57
C ARG A 43 39.23 -7.83 -17.35
N VAL A 44 38.13 -7.77 -16.61
CA VAL A 44 37.31 -8.95 -16.31
C VAL A 44 36.70 -9.54 -17.59
N LEU A 45 36.18 -8.70 -18.48
CA LEU A 45 35.66 -9.14 -19.77
C LEU A 45 36.76 -9.74 -20.66
N SER A 46 37.95 -9.14 -20.70
CA SER A 46 39.06 -9.69 -21.50
C SER A 46 39.58 -11.03 -20.98
N GLN A 47 39.53 -11.24 -19.66
CA GLN A 47 39.93 -12.51 -19.03
C GLN A 47 38.85 -13.57 -19.14
N ALA A 48 37.57 -13.19 -19.12
CA ALA A 48 36.45 -14.11 -19.33
C ALA A 48 36.31 -14.54 -20.80
N ASN A 49 36.74 -13.68 -21.73
CA ASN A 49 36.70 -13.93 -23.18
C ASN A 49 38.01 -14.51 -23.74
N ALA A 50 38.97 -14.85 -22.87
CA ALA A 50 40.19 -15.53 -23.28
C ALA A 50 39.87 -17.01 -23.56
N PRO A 51 40.15 -17.53 -24.78
CA PRO A 51 39.93 -18.94 -25.07
C PRO A 51 40.92 -19.77 -24.24
N ALA A 52 40.42 -20.46 -23.23
CA ALA A 52 41.18 -21.45 -22.49
C ALA A 52 41.50 -22.63 -23.43
N THR A 53 42.68 -22.61 -24.05
CA THR A 53 43.24 -23.80 -24.70
C THR A 53 43.76 -24.80 -23.66
N ALA A 54 43.12 -25.97 -23.68
CA ALA A 54 43.65 -27.31 -23.39
C ALA A 54 43.82 -27.80 -21.93
N GLN A 55 42.79 -28.50 -21.45
CA GLN A 55 42.93 -29.91 -21.07
C GLN A 55 41.76 -30.72 -21.68
N PRO A 56 42.01 -31.73 -22.53
CA PRO A 56 40.99 -32.63 -23.02
C PRO A 56 40.73 -33.70 -21.95
N GLN A 57 39.71 -33.48 -21.11
CA GLN A 57 38.94 -34.61 -20.60
C GLN A 57 37.78 -34.77 -21.56
N ALA A 58 37.77 -35.91 -22.25
CA ALA A 58 36.63 -36.33 -23.05
C ALA A 58 35.35 -36.12 -22.21
N PRO A 59 34.28 -35.51 -22.75
CA PRO A 59 32.98 -35.70 -22.15
C PRO A 59 32.74 -37.20 -22.22
N ALA A 60 32.84 -37.88 -21.07
CA ALA A 60 32.22 -39.18 -20.93
C ALA A 60 30.78 -38.94 -21.34
N GLU A 61 30.38 -39.52 -22.49
CA GLU A 61 29.00 -39.51 -22.91
C GLU A 61 28.18 -39.95 -21.71
N PRO A 62 27.25 -39.12 -21.21
CA PRO A 62 26.43 -39.52 -20.08
C PRO A 62 25.73 -40.80 -20.51
N SER A 63 25.88 -41.85 -19.71
CA SER A 63 25.22 -43.11 -20.03
C SER A 63 23.72 -42.84 -20.17
N PRO A 64 23.00 -43.54 -21.06
CA PRO A 64 21.56 -43.35 -21.21
C PRO A 64 20.79 -43.58 -19.89
N GLU A 65 21.40 -44.24 -18.91
CA GLU A 65 20.89 -44.36 -17.54
C GLU A 65 21.04 -43.06 -16.73
N SER A 66 22.18 -42.36 -16.78
CA SER A 66 22.36 -41.11 -16.01
C SER A 66 21.47 -39.98 -16.54
N VAL A 67 21.25 -39.91 -17.86
CA VAL A 67 20.31 -38.93 -18.45
C VAL A 67 18.87 -39.24 -18.05
N ARG A 68 18.51 -40.52 -17.92
CA ARG A 68 17.17 -40.92 -17.46
C ARG A 68 16.95 -40.57 -16.00
N ASP A 69 17.92 -40.80 -15.12
CA ASP A 69 17.83 -40.42 -13.71
C ASP A 69 17.70 -38.90 -13.55
N SER A 70 18.51 -38.10 -14.28
CA SER A 70 18.39 -36.64 -14.22
C SER A 70 17.03 -36.13 -14.69
N LEU A 71 16.46 -36.72 -15.75
CA LEU A 71 15.12 -36.34 -16.23
C LEU A 71 13.99 -36.79 -15.29
N LEU A 72 14.21 -37.82 -14.48
CA LEU A 72 13.26 -38.25 -13.45
C LEU A 72 13.35 -37.32 -12.23
N ASP A 73 14.55 -36.99 -11.78
CA ASP A 73 14.79 -36.01 -10.70
C ASP A 73 14.21 -34.62 -11.07
N ASP A 74 14.47 -34.13 -12.28
CA ASP A 74 13.93 -32.84 -12.74
C ASP A 74 12.39 -32.84 -12.76
N ARG A 75 11.78 -33.97 -13.12
CA ARG A 75 10.33 -34.13 -13.16
C ARG A 75 9.71 -34.19 -11.76
N GLU A 76 10.34 -34.90 -10.84
CA GLU A 76 9.91 -34.93 -9.43
C GLU A 76 10.07 -33.54 -8.78
N GLU A 77 11.14 -32.81 -9.09
CA GLU A 77 11.34 -31.44 -8.60
C GLU A 77 10.29 -30.48 -9.18
N GLU A 78 9.94 -30.61 -10.45
CA GLU A 78 8.91 -29.80 -11.10
C GLU A 78 7.51 -30.10 -10.53
N GLU A 79 7.16 -31.37 -10.30
CA GLU A 79 5.90 -31.75 -9.63
C GLU A 79 5.83 -31.20 -8.19
N LEU A 80 6.94 -31.21 -7.45
CA LEU A 80 7.02 -30.61 -6.11
C LEU A 80 6.86 -29.07 -6.15
N ARG A 81 7.41 -28.41 -7.17
CA ARG A 81 7.25 -26.96 -7.35
C ARG A 81 5.81 -26.60 -7.71
N GLU A 82 5.18 -27.35 -8.60
CA GLU A 82 3.78 -27.13 -8.99
C GLU A 82 2.83 -27.32 -7.81
N THR A 83 2.99 -28.42 -7.05
CA THR A 83 2.17 -28.68 -5.86
C THR A 83 2.36 -27.61 -4.79
N THR A 84 3.59 -27.15 -4.56
CA THR A 84 3.88 -26.06 -3.61
C THR A 84 3.27 -24.74 -4.09
N ALA A 85 3.34 -24.44 -5.38
CA ALA A 85 2.73 -23.23 -5.96
C ALA A 85 1.20 -23.26 -5.85
N HIS A 86 0.57 -24.40 -6.13
CA HIS A 86 -0.87 -24.58 -5.96
C HIS A 86 -1.32 -24.42 -4.51
N ALA A 87 -0.58 -25.02 -3.56
CA ALA A 87 -0.88 -24.87 -2.13
C ALA A 87 -0.76 -23.40 -1.68
N ALA A 88 0.26 -22.68 -2.14
CA ALA A 88 0.43 -21.27 -1.83
C ALA A 88 -0.69 -20.38 -2.42
N LEU A 89 -1.12 -20.67 -3.64
CA LEU A 89 -2.24 -19.97 -4.28
C LEU A 89 -3.58 -20.25 -3.57
N GLU A 90 -3.81 -21.49 -3.16
CA GLU A 90 -5.01 -21.86 -2.39
C GLU A 90 -5.04 -21.16 -1.03
N GLU A 91 -3.91 -21.09 -0.32
CA GLU A 91 -3.78 -20.35 0.93
C GLU A 91 -4.07 -18.85 0.74
N GLN A 92 -3.57 -18.25 -0.36
CA GLN A 92 -3.87 -16.86 -0.69
C GLN A 92 -5.35 -16.65 -1.03
N GLY A 93 -5.97 -17.60 -1.74
CA GLY A 93 -7.41 -17.59 -2.01
C GLY A 93 -8.24 -17.56 -0.73
N LEU A 94 -7.92 -18.45 0.23
CA LEU A 94 -8.59 -18.49 1.53
C LEU A 94 -8.42 -17.17 2.32
N LYS A 95 -7.23 -16.56 2.27
CA LYS A 95 -6.99 -15.26 2.91
C LYS A 95 -7.79 -14.14 2.25
N LEU A 96 -7.91 -14.13 0.92
CA LEU A 96 -8.71 -13.15 0.19
C LEU A 96 -10.20 -13.29 0.50
N ASP A 97 -10.71 -14.51 0.60
CA ASP A 97 -12.10 -14.77 0.97
C ASP A 97 -12.41 -14.31 2.40
N ASP A 98 -11.51 -14.56 3.35
CA ASP A 98 -11.64 -14.04 4.72
C ASP A 98 -11.60 -12.50 4.76
N LEU A 99 -10.76 -11.88 3.92
CA LEU A 99 -10.65 -10.43 3.81
C LEU A 99 -11.93 -9.83 3.22
N HIS A 100 -12.49 -10.43 2.16
CA HIS A 100 -13.79 -10.06 1.62
C HIS A 100 -14.89 -10.20 2.66
N GLY A 101 -14.97 -11.32 3.38
CA GLY A 101 -15.96 -11.52 4.45
C GLY A 101 -15.87 -10.46 5.55
N LYS A 102 -14.65 -10.05 5.94
CA LYS A 102 -14.44 -8.96 6.91
C LYS A 102 -14.88 -7.59 6.36
N VAL A 103 -14.63 -7.32 5.08
CA VAL A 103 -15.07 -6.08 4.41
C VAL A 103 -16.59 -6.02 4.33
N ASP A 104 -17.26 -7.12 3.99
CA ASP A 104 -18.71 -7.18 3.96
C ASP A 104 -19.31 -6.94 5.35
N LEU A 105 -18.72 -7.53 6.39
CA LEU A 105 -19.13 -7.29 7.79
C LEU A 105 -18.95 -5.83 8.22
N LEU A 106 -17.89 -5.16 7.73
CA LEU A 106 -17.67 -3.73 7.97
C LEU A 106 -18.71 -2.89 7.24
N HIS A 107 -19.02 -3.20 5.98
CA HIS A 107 -20.06 -2.53 5.23
C HIS A 107 -21.44 -2.72 5.87
N GLU A 108 -21.77 -3.90 6.37
CA GLU A 108 -23.02 -4.15 7.08
C GLU A 108 -23.11 -3.32 8.37
N LYS A 109 -22.02 -3.27 9.14
CA LYS A 109 -21.94 -2.44 10.35
C LYS A 109 -22.00 -0.94 10.07
N LEU A 110 -21.50 -0.49 8.92
CA LEU A 110 -21.51 0.91 8.52
C LEU A 110 -22.85 1.33 7.91
N ALA A 111 -23.48 0.43 7.13
CA ALA A 111 -24.79 0.62 6.53
C ALA A 111 -25.91 0.56 7.57
N SER A 112 -25.67 -0.12 8.69
CA SER A 112 -26.54 -0.04 9.86
C SER A 112 -26.37 1.33 10.52
N PRO A 113 -27.31 2.29 10.39
CA PRO A 113 -27.25 3.49 11.20
C PRO A 113 -27.24 3.03 12.66
N SER A 114 -26.13 3.30 13.36
CA SER A 114 -26.06 2.98 14.77
C SER A 114 -27.28 3.63 15.44
N LEU A 115 -27.97 2.91 16.31
CA LEU A 115 -29.13 3.44 17.04
C LEU A 115 -28.83 4.79 17.71
N SER A 116 -27.55 5.00 18.06
CA SER A 116 -27.00 6.26 18.53
C SER A 116 -27.06 7.42 17.53
N GLN A 117 -26.84 7.18 16.23
CA GLN A 117 -26.78 8.23 15.21
C GLN A 117 -28.19 8.79 14.91
N SER A 118 -29.18 7.91 14.77
CA SER A 118 -30.59 8.33 14.64
C SER A 118 -31.10 9.03 15.90
N ALA A 119 -30.73 8.54 17.09
CA ALA A 119 -31.08 9.19 18.35
C ALA A 119 -30.41 10.56 18.51
N LEU A 120 -29.15 10.71 18.05
CA LEU A 120 -28.43 11.98 18.01
C LEU A 120 -29.10 12.97 17.07
N GLU A 121 -29.47 12.55 15.86
CA GLU A 121 -30.19 13.38 14.89
C GLU A 121 -31.54 13.84 15.43
N ALA A 122 -32.32 12.94 16.05
CA ALA A 122 -33.58 13.30 16.67
C ALA A 122 -33.39 14.34 17.79
N ARG A 123 -32.36 14.18 18.62
CA ARG A 123 -32.03 15.12 19.70
C ARG A 123 -31.53 16.47 19.16
N LEU A 124 -30.80 16.46 18.05
CA LEU A 124 -30.31 17.66 17.39
C LEU A 124 -31.47 18.46 16.77
N ASN A 125 -32.38 17.78 16.07
CA ASN A 125 -33.61 18.38 15.55
C ASN A 125 -34.49 18.96 16.67
N GLN A 126 -34.57 18.28 17.82
CA GLN A 126 -35.27 18.81 18.98
C GLN A 126 -34.60 20.08 19.53
N PHE A 127 -33.27 20.10 19.65
CA PHE A 127 -32.54 21.30 20.07
C PHE A 127 -32.71 22.47 19.10
N GLU A 128 -32.71 22.22 17.78
CA GLU A 128 -32.97 23.25 16.78
C GLU A 128 -34.36 23.87 16.95
N LYS A 129 -35.37 23.03 17.23
CA LYS A 129 -36.72 23.48 17.51
C LYS A 129 -36.79 24.32 18.79
N ASP A 130 -36.23 23.82 19.88
CA ASP A 130 -36.22 24.52 21.18
C ASP A 130 -35.51 25.89 21.07
N LEU A 131 -34.43 25.96 20.29
CA LEU A 131 -33.69 27.20 20.03
C LEU A 131 -34.53 28.19 19.21
N GLY A 132 -35.29 27.68 18.23
CA GLY A 132 -36.27 28.46 17.48
C GLY A 132 -37.35 29.06 18.37
N GLU A 133 -37.94 28.25 19.25
CA GLU A 133 -38.95 28.68 20.23
C GLU A 133 -38.39 29.70 21.23
N LEU A 134 -37.18 29.46 21.75
CA LEU A 134 -36.50 30.38 22.66
C LEU A 134 -36.24 31.75 22.00
N LYS A 135 -35.81 31.75 20.73
CA LYS A 135 -35.57 32.98 19.97
C LYS A 135 -36.87 33.73 19.70
N ALA A 136 -37.97 33.03 19.42
CA ALA A 136 -39.28 33.63 19.27
C ALA A 136 -39.77 34.25 20.60
N GLY A 137 -39.63 33.51 21.71
CA GLY A 137 -39.96 34.02 23.05
C GLY A 137 -39.13 35.25 23.43
N SER A 138 -37.83 35.24 23.13
CA SER A 138 -36.93 36.38 23.36
C SER A 138 -37.39 37.63 22.60
N ARG A 139 -37.78 37.50 21.32
CA ARG A 139 -38.33 38.61 20.53
C ARG A 139 -39.64 39.13 21.10
N ALA A 140 -40.57 38.24 21.43
CA ALA A 140 -41.85 38.63 22.02
C ALA A 140 -41.68 39.39 23.34
N LEU A 141 -40.73 38.97 24.18
CA LEU A 141 -40.40 39.64 25.43
C LEU A 141 -39.79 41.03 25.18
N GLN A 142 -38.90 41.14 24.19
CA GLN A 142 -38.33 42.43 23.79
C GLN A 142 -39.40 43.40 23.29
N ASP A 143 -40.37 42.93 22.50
CA ASP A 143 -41.47 43.75 22.01
C ASP A 143 -42.42 44.18 23.13
N LEU A 144 -42.71 43.29 24.07
CA LEU A 144 -43.48 43.62 25.26
C LEU A 144 -42.79 44.69 26.12
N LEU A 145 -41.48 44.55 26.34
CA LEU A 145 -40.69 45.54 27.09
C LEU A 145 -40.71 46.92 26.41
N LYS A 146 -40.54 46.97 25.08
CA LYS A 146 -40.67 48.23 24.33
C LYS A 146 -42.04 48.86 24.53
N LYS A 147 -43.10 48.07 24.41
CA LYS A 147 -44.48 48.55 24.58
C LYS A 147 -44.76 49.07 25.99
N ILE A 148 -44.21 48.42 27.02
CA ILE A 148 -44.29 48.89 28.41
C ILE A 148 -43.57 50.24 28.56
N LEU A 149 -42.35 50.37 28.01
CA LEU A 149 -41.59 51.62 28.05
C LEU A 149 -42.31 52.76 27.32
N GLU A 150 -42.89 52.49 26.15
CA GLU A 150 -43.70 53.46 25.39
C GLU A 150 -44.94 53.89 26.18
N THR A 151 -45.70 52.95 26.73
CA THR A 151 -46.89 53.22 27.54
C THR A 151 -46.54 54.06 28.78
N ASN A 152 -45.44 53.73 29.46
CA ASN A 152 -44.95 54.49 30.61
C ASN A 152 -44.56 55.91 30.21
N ARG A 153 -43.88 56.08 29.08
CA ARG A 153 -43.50 57.40 28.55
C ARG A 153 -44.72 58.25 28.21
N GLU A 154 -45.71 57.68 27.55
CA GLU A 154 -46.98 58.36 27.24
C GLU A 154 -47.73 58.76 28.52
N THR A 155 -47.81 57.86 29.50
CA THR A 155 -48.48 58.12 30.78
C THR A 155 -47.81 59.26 31.54
N LEU A 156 -46.47 59.25 31.62
CA LEU A 156 -45.69 60.33 32.23
C LEU A 156 -45.91 61.67 31.52
N ALA A 157 -45.89 61.69 30.18
CA ALA A 157 -46.13 62.91 29.41
C ALA A 157 -47.54 63.50 29.66
N ARG A 158 -48.56 62.64 29.77
CA ARG A 158 -49.92 63.07 30.12
C ARG A 158 -50.00 63.65 31.54
N LEU A 159 -49.33 63.02 32.51
CA LEU A 159 -49.27 63.52 33.90
C LEU A 159 -48.55 64.87 34.00
N GLU A 160 -47.48 65.08 33.22
CA GLU A 160 -46.78 66.37 33.17
C GLU A 160 -47.65 67.47 32.55
N GLN A 161 -48.42 67.16 31.51
CA GLN A 161 -49.36 68.12 30.91
C GLN A 161 -50.50 68.50 31.86
N GLN A 162 -50.99 67.57 32.68
CA GLN A 162 -52.03 67.85 33.68
C GLN A 162 -51.53 68.68 34.88
N LYS A 163 -50.21 68.77 35.09
CA LYS A 163 -49.61 69.57 36.17
C LYS A 163 -49.27 71.01 35.77
N LYS A 164 -49.38 71.36 34.48
CA LYS A 164 -49.21 72.73 33.96
C LYS A 164 -50.56 73.40 33.78
#